data_AF-A0A9X4AZE7-F1
#
_entry.id   AF-A0A9X4AZE7-F1
#
_cell.length_a   1.000
_cell.length_b   1.000
_cell.length_c   1.000
_cell.angle_alpha   90.00
_cell.angle_beta   90.00
_cell.angle_gamma   90.00
#
_symmetry.space_group_name_H-M   'P 1'
#
loop_
_entity.id
_entity.type
_entity.pdbx_description
1 polymer ?
#
loop_
_entity_poly.entity_id
_entity_poly.type
_entity_poly.pdbx_seq_one_letter_code
_entity_poly.pdbx_strand_id
1 'polypeptide(L)'
;MSEVKDKLVRTDDFGHVMDAFFLQLGTKLRFLTKGVRIDEQPLLGALVPMAEQMARRPLRVLEMKLVRLREHRLSHGMLYFSGWLGVVLLFEDIGMGILAMSESDLRGPTLYGRFKFLATERPARPPN
;
A
#
# COMPACT_ATOMS: atom_id res chain seq x y z
N MET A 1 -12.67 8.39 6.01
CA MET A 1 -12.17 7.71 4.79
C MET A 1 -12.23 8.57 3.56
N SER A 2 -13.30 9.34 3.29
CA SER A 2 -13.30 10.24 2.13
C SER A 2 -12.18 11.28 2.22
N GLU A 3 -11.85 11.79 3.40
CA GLU A 3 -10.74 12.75 3.58
C GLU A 3 -9.36 12.18 3.19
N VAL A 4 -9.07 10.91 3.50
CA VAL A 4 -7.79 10.27 3.14
C VAL A 4 -7.74 10.01 1.63
N LYS A 5 -8.88 9.62 1.03
CA LYS A 5 -9.00 9.44 -0.42
C LYS A 5 -8.83 10.75 -1.17
N ASP A 6 -9.53 11.81 -0.76
CA ASP A 6 -9.43 13.13 -1.38
C ASP A 6 -8.00 13.69 -1.30
N LYS A 7 -7.32 13.47 -0.17
CA LYS A 7 -5.89 13.83 -0.03
C LYS A 7 -5.01 13.02 -0.98
N LEU A 8 -5.20 11.71 -1.10
CA LEU A 8 -4.42 10.87 -2.04
C LEU A 8 -4.57 11.34 -3.51
N VAL A 9 -5.75 11.84 -3.89
CA VAL A 9 -5.99 12.34 -5.25
C VAL A 9 -5.35 13.72 -5.47
N ARG A 10 -5.41 14.61 -4.47
CA ARG A 10 -5.19 16.04 -4.66
C ARG A 10 -3.88 16.59 -4.08
N THR A 11 -3.17 15.84 -3.23
CA THR A 11 -1.98 16.36 -2.54
C THR A 11 -0.68 15.88 -3.18
N ASP A 12 0.32 16.76 -3.17
CA ASP A 12 1.71 16.43 -3.51
C ASP A 12 2.52 16.05 -2.26
N ASP A 13 2.01 16.36 -1.06
CA ASP A 13 2.61 15.98 0.22
C ASP A 13 1.99 14.68 0.77
N PHE A 14 2.60 13.60 0.34
CA PHE A 14 2.17 12.24 0.66
C PHE A 14 2.48 11.82 2.11
N GLY A 15 3.32 12.58 2.84
CA GLY A 15 3.58 12.33 4.26
C GLY A 15 2.32 12.50 5.09
N HIS A 16 1.56 13.57 4.84
CA HIS A 16 0.28 13.81 5.51
C HIS A 16 -0.81 12.76 5.21
N VAL A 17 -0.74 12.08 4.06
CA VAL A 17 -1.64 10.96 3.74
C VAL A 17 -1.33 9.76 4.62
N MET A 18 -0.04 9.45 4.78
CA MET A 18 0.42 8.35 5.62
C MET A 18 0.20 8.63 7.09
N ASP A 19 0.46 9.85 7.56
CA ASP A 19 0.15 10.26 8.93
C ASP A 19 -1.35 10.16 9.22
N ALA A 20 -2.20 10.64 8.32
CA ALA A 20 -3.65 10.52 8.47
C ALA A 20 -4.10 9.05 8.50
N PHE A 21 -3.48 8.18 7.69
CA PHE A 21 -3.73 6.74 7.74
C PHE A 21 -3.32 6.15 9.09
N PHE A 22 -2.09 6.38 9.55
CA PHE A 22 -1.60 5.82 10.81
C PHE A 22 -2.37 6.36 12.03
N LEU A 23 -2.69 7.65 12.04
CA LEU A 23 -3.43 8.31 13.12
C LEU A 23 -4.87 7.78 13.22
N GLN A 24 -5.55 7.58 12.08
CA GLN A 24 -6.96 7.18 12.06
C GLN A 24 -7.18 5.67 12.08
N LEU A 25 -6.22 4.88 11.60
CA LEU A 25 -6.38 3.45 11.30
C LEU A 25 -5.35 2.55 11.98
N GLY A 26 -4.08 2.99 12.07
CA GLY A 26 -3.01 2.25 12.75
C GLY A 26 -3.20 2.11 14.27
N THR A 27 -3.99 3.00 14.88
CA THR A 27 -4.26 3.05 16.32
C THR A 27 -5.55 2.32 16.74
N LYS A 28 -6.40 1.91 15.79
CA LYS A 28 -7.69 1.27 16.09
C LYS A 28 -7.55 -0.25 16.07
N LEU A 29 -7.64 -0.88 17.24
CA LEU A 29 -7.58 -2.35 17.41
C LEU A 29 -8.55 -3.11 16.49
N ARG A 30 -9.72 -2.52 16.20
CA ARG A 30 -10.72 -3.07 15.26
C ARG A 30 -10.21 -3.16 13.82
N PHE A 31 -9.29 -2.30 13.41
CA PHE A 31 -8.68 -2.29 12.08
C PHE A 31 -7.63 -3.38 11.94
N LEU A 32 -6.83 -3.59 13.00
CA LEU A 32 -5.82 -4.64 13.07
C LEU A 32 -6.41 -6.05 13.14
N THR A 33 -7.63 -6.20 13.69
CA THR A 33 -8.27 -7.51 13.95
C THR A 33 -9.29 -7.94 12.90
N LYS A 34 -9.87 -7.02 12.12
CA LYS A 34 -10.86 -7.34 11.06
C LYS A 34 -10.25 -7.56 9.67
N GLY A 35 -8.95 -7.38 9.55
CA GLY A 35 -8.21 -7.55 8.32
C GLY A 35 -8.15 -9.02 7.87
N VAL A 36 -8.45 -9.29 6.60
CA VAL A 36 -8.21 -10.61 6.01
C VAL A 36 -6.87 -10.55 5.26
N ARG A 37 -5.95 -11.46 5.58
CA ARG A 37 -4.70 -11.58 4.83
C ARG A 37 -5.01 -11.92 3.38
N ILE A 38 -4.38 -11.20 2.45
CA ILE A 38 -4.51 -11.46 1.01
C ILE A 38 -3.15 -11.74 0.41
N ASP A 39 -3.17 -12.53 -0.66
CA ASP A 39 -2.06 -12.63 -1.59
C ASP A 39 -2.49 -11.95 -2.89
N GLU A 40 -1.87 -10.82 -3.21
CA GLU A 40 -2.13 -10.03 -4.41
C GLU A 40 -0.84 -9.98 -5.24
N GLN A 41 -0.45 -11.13 -5.81
CA GLN A 41 0.68 -11.22 -6.74
C GLN A 41 0.66 -10.15 -7.84
N PRO A 42 -0.50 -9.77 -8.45
CA PRO A 42 -0.54 -8.69 -9.42
C PRO A 42 -0.10 -7.33 -8.85
N LEU A 43 -0.30 -7.10 -7.55
CA LEU A 43 0.13 -5.87 -6.89
C LEU A 43 1.66 -5.80 -6.78
N LEU A 44 2.34 -6.94 -6.62
CA LEU A 44 3.81 -6.98 -6.66
C LEU A 44 4.36 -6.49 -8.01
N GLY A 45 3.70 -6.86 -9.11
CA GLY A 45 4.08 -6.41 -10.45
C GLY A 45 4.06 -4.88 -10.61
N ALA A 46 3.18 -4.19 -9.89
CA ALA A 46 3.12 -2.72 -9.87
C ALA A 46 4.08 -2.10 -8.85
N LEU A 47 4.23 -2.72 -7.67
CA LEU A 47 4.98 -2.15 -6.55
C LEU A 47 6.49 -2.31 -6.69
N VAL A 48 6.99 -3.41 -7.26
CA VAL A 48 8.44 -3.64 -7.37
C VAL A 48 9.12 -2.62 -8.27
N PRO A 49 8.68 -2.39 -9.53
CA PRO A 49 9.34 -1.41 -10.41
C PRO A 49 9.31 0.00 -9.82
N MET A 50 8.21 0.35 -9.15
CA MET A 50 8.06 1.61 -8.46
C MET A 50 9.05 1.75 -7.29
N ALA A 51 9.19 0.71 -6.48
CA ALA A 51 10.13 0.69 -5.37
C ALA A 51 11.59 0.83 -5.85
N GLU A 52 11.94 0.15 -6.94
CA GLU A 52 13.26 0.24 -7.56
C GLU A 52 13.54 1.65 -8.11
N GLN A 53 12.54 2.27 -8.73
CA GLN A 53 12.63 3.65 -9.21
C GLN A 53 12.84 4.63 -8.04
N MET A 54 12.10 4.45 -6.94
CA MET A 54 12.24 5.29 -5.73
C MET A 54 13.63 5.14 -5.10
N ALA A 55 14.10 3.91 -4.93
CA ALA A 55 15.41 3.62 -4.35
C ALA A 55 16.59 3.84 -5.31
N ARG A 56 16.31 4.12 -6.60
CA ARG A 56 17.28 4.25 -7.70
C ARG A 56 18.23 3.05 -7.80
N ARG A 57 17.74 1.86 -7.46
CA ARG A 57 18.49 0.60 -7.50
C ARG A 57 17.54 -0.60 -7.57
N PRO A 58 18.00 -1.75 -8.11
CA PRO A 58 17.22 -2.98 -8.06
C PRO A 58 16.92 -3.40 -6.61
N LEU A 59 15.72 -3.92 -6.38
CA LEU A 59 15.26 -4.34 -5.06
C LEU A 59 14.59 -5.71 -5.15
N ARG A 60 15.08 -6.64 -4.34
CA ARG A 60 14.45 -7.94 -4.16
C ARG A 60 13.39 -7.85 -3.06
N VAL A 61 12.14 -8.18 -3.38
CA VAL A 61 11.10 -8.42 -2.37
C VAL A 61 11.44 -9.70 -1.62
N LEU A 62 11.57 -9.57 -0.31
CA LEU A 62 11.76 -10.68 0.62
C LEU A 62 10.42 -11.17 1.14
N GLU A 63 9.52 -10.25 1.46
CA GLU A 63 8.21 -10.59 1.98
C GLU A 63 7.19 -9.47 1.68
N MET A 64 5.94 -9.86 1.44
CA MET A 64 4.81 -8.95 1.38
C MET A 64 3.69 -9.46 2.28
N LYS A 65 3.24 -8.62 3.21
CA LYS A 65 2.17 -8.90 4.16
C LYS A 65 1.04 -7.90 3.95
N LEU A 66 0.03 -8.31 3.18
CA LEU A 66 -1.15 -7.48 2.91
C LEU A 66 -2.36 -7.93 3.71
N VAL A 67 -3.17 -6.94 4.06
CA VAL A 67 -4.41 -7.07 4.77
C VAL A 67 -5.47 -6.29 4.02
N ARG A 68 -6.61 -6.95 3.75
CA ARG A 68 -7.79 -6.36 3.13
C ARG A 68 -8.86 -6.07 4.16
N LEU A 69 -9.44 -4.88 4.06
CA LEU A 69 -10.56 -4.43 4.85
C LEU A 69 -11.75 -4.19 3.93
N ARG A 70 -12.56 -5.24 3.78
CA ARG A 70 -13.67 -5.28 2.81
C ARG A 70 -14.69 -4.17 3.01
N GLU A 71 -15.06 -3.88 4.26
CA GLU A 71 -15.99 -2.80 4.64
C GLU A 71 -15.54 -1.43 4.10
N HIS A 72 -14.23 -1.29 3.85
CA HIS A 72 -13.57 -0.03 3.49
C HIS A 72 -13.01 -0.01 2.07
N ARG A 73 -13.08 -1.14 1.35
CA ARG A 73 -12.46 -1.33 0.02
C ARG A 73 -11.01 -0.86 0.01
N LEU A 74 -10.29 -1.22 1.06
CA LEU A 74 -8.92 -0.81 1.33
C LEU A 74 -8.06 -2.04 1.56
N SER A 75 -6.95 -2.12 0.84
CA SER A 75 -5.87 -3.06 1.12
C SER A 75 -4.66 -2.28 1.61
N HIS A 76 -4.00 -2.77 2.65
CA HIS A 76 -2.78 -2.16 3.15
C HIS A 76 -1.82 -3.21 3.68
N GLY A 77 -0.56 -2.85 3.82
CA GLY A 77 0.40 -3.81 4.35
C GLY A 77 1.84 -3.35 4.28
N MET A 78 2.72 -4.28 4.62
CA MET A 78 4.16 -4.06 4.61
C MET A 78 4.80 -4.84 3.46
N LEU A 79 5.80 -4.21 2.84
CA LEU A 79 6.73 -4.82 1.91
C LEU A 79 8.11 -4.79 2.52
N TYR A 80 8.78 -5.93 2.53
CA TYR A 80 10.16 -6.03 2.98
C TYR A 80 11.01 -6.26 1.74
N PHE A 81 11.89 -5.32 1.45
CA PHE A 81 12.91 -5.47 0.42
C PHE A 81 14.27 -5.63 1.11
N SER A 82 15.28 -6.10 0.36
CA SER A 82 16.65 -6.15 0.88
C SER A 82 17.14 -4.75 1.31
N GLY A 83 17.16 -4.51 2.62
CA GLY A 83 17.56 -3.24 3.24
C GLY A 83 16.55 -2.10 3.18
N TRP A 84 15.29 -2.34 2.76
CA TRP A 84 14.22 -1.34 2.77
C TRP A 84 12.92 -1.88 3.36
N LEU A 85 12.19 -1.01 4.04
CA LEU A 85 10.84 -1.24 4.50
C LEU A 85 9.87 -0.39 3.67
N GLY A 86 8.82 -1.01 3.17
CA GLY A 86 7.73 -0.36 2.45
C GLY A 86 6.41 -0.51 3.19
N VAL A 87 5.57 0.52 3.14
CA VAL A 87 4.17 0.46 3.55
C VAL A 87 3.32 0.84 2.35
N VAL A 88 2.37 -0.03 2.00
CA VAL A 88 1.43 0.21 0.90
C VAL A 88 0.04 0.44 1.44
N LEU A 89 -0.66 1.41 0.85
CA LEU A 89 -2.11 1.58 0.96
C LEU A 89 -2.70 1.56 -0.45
N LEU A 90 -3.79 0.83 -0.65
CA LEU A 90 -4.50 0.71 -1.92
C LEU A 90 -6.01 0.86 -1.67
N PHE A 91 -6.59 1.92 -2.22
CA PHE A 91 -8.04 2.10 -2.28
C PHE A 91 -8.57 1.43 -3.54
N GLU A 92 -9.20 0.27 -3.36
CA GLU A 92 -9.62 -0.63 -4.43
C GLU A 92 -10.75 -0.04 -5.28
N ASP A 93 -11.60 0.79 -4.68
CA ASP A 93 -12.73 1.40 -5.36
C ASP A 93 -12.34 2.47 -6.38
N ILE A 94 -11.17 3.09 -6.19
CA ILE A 94 -10.62 4.10 -7.10
C ILE A 94 -9.35 3.62 -7.81
N GLY A 95 -8.92 2.38 -7.56
CA GLY A 95 -7.73 1.79 -8.16
C GLY A 95 -6.47 2.62 -7.95
N MET A 96 -6.33 3.28 -6.79
CA MET A 96 -5.17 4.13 -6.49
C MET A 96 -4.57 3.78 -5.16
N GLY A 97 -3.25 3.83 -5.10
CA GLY A 97 -2.50 3.56 -3.90
C GLY A 97 -1.29 4.45 -3.74
N ILE A 98 -0.72 4.36 -2.55
CA ILE A 98 0.51 5.02 -2.14
C ILE A 98 1.46 3.96 -1.60
N LEU A 99 2.73 4.09 -1.96
CA LEU A 99 3.84 3.35 -1.39
C LEU A 99 4.73 4.34 -0.66
N ALA A 100 4.92 4.14 0.63
CA ALA A 100 5.92 4.81 1.44
C ALA A 100 7.10 3.86 1.65
N MET A 101 8.33 4.35 1.56
CA MET A 101 9.54 3.54 1.70
C MET A 101 10.62 4.24 2.49
N SER A 102 11.32 3.52 3.33
CA SER A 102 12.54 3.97 3.99
C SER A 102 13.59 2.86 4.00
N GLU A 103 14.85 3.23 4.14
CA GLU A 103 15.90 2.28 4.47
C GLU A 103 15.57 1.61 5.81
N SER A 104 15.87 0.31 5.94
CA SER A 104 15.52 -0.48 7.12
C SER A 104 16.23 -0.03 8.39
N ASP A 105 17.33 0.72 8.26
CA ASP A 105 18.07 1.31 9.38
C ASP A 105 17.42 2.61 9.91
N LEU A 106 16.36 3.08 9.23
CA LEU A 106 15.58 4.28 9.54
C LEU A 106 16.41 5.58 9.60
N ARG A 107 17.58 5.62 8.95
CA ARG A 107 18.47 6.81 8.95
C ARG A 107 18.23 7.75 7.77
N GLY A 108 17.55 7.28 6.72
CA GLY A 108 17.26 8.02 5.50
C GLY A 108 15.87 8.68 5.47
N PRO A 109 15.62 9.57 4.48
CA PRO A 109 14.30 10.14 4.27
C PRO A 109 13.29 9.05 3.87
N THR A 110 12.03 9.25 4.27
CA THR A 110 10.93 8.43 3.73
C THR A 110 10.58 8.92 2.32
N LEU A 111 10.65 8.02 1.35
CA LEU A 111 10.23 8.26 -0.02
C LEU A 111 8.77 7.88 -0.16
N TYR A 112 8.03 8.65 -0.94
CA TYR A 112 6.63 8.38 -1.25
C TYR A 112 6.45 8.31 -2.76
N GLY A 113 5.56 7.43 -3.19
CA GLY A 113 5.05 7.46 -4.54
C GLY A 113 3.59 7.05 -4.59
N ARG A 114 2.89 7.55 -5.61
CA ARG A 114 1.52 7.19 -5.92
C ARG A 114 1.50 6.27 -7.13
N PHE A 115 0.63 5.27 -7.12
CA PHE A 115 0.42 4.37 -8.25
C PHE A 115 -1.06 4.19 -8.54
N LYS A 116 -1.35 3.81 -9.80
CA LYS A 116 -2.65 3.28 -10.20
C LYS A 116 -2.54 1.77 -10.27
N PHE A 117 -3.56 1.10 -9.75
CA PHE A 117 -3.72 -0.34 -9.83
C PHE A 117 -5.09 -0.63 -10.46
N LEU A 118 -5.05 -1.05 -11.72
CA LEU A 118 -6.19 -1.67 -12.35
C LEU A 118 -6.13 -3.13 -11.96
N ALA A 119 -7.02 -3.56 -11.06
CA ALA A 119 -7.23 -4.98 -10.84
C ALA A 119 -7.75 -5.55 -12.16
N THR A 120 -6.86 -6.10 -12.99
CA THR A 120 -7.26 -6.87 -14.17
C THR A 120 -8.16 -7.99 -13.66
N GLU A 121 -9.45 -7.83 -13.94
CA GLU A 121 -10.57 -8.74 -13.73
C GLU A 121 -10.35 -9.83 -12.68
N ARG A 122 -10.97 -9.66 -11.50
CA ARG A 122 -11.35 -10.83 -10.69
C ARG A 122 -12.02 -11.82 -11.65
N PRO A 123 -11.61 -13.10 -11.71
CA PRO A 123 -12.46 -14.10 -12.31
C PRO A 123 -13.82 -13.96 -11.63
N ALA A 124 -14.84 -13.64 -12.42
CA ALA A 124 -16.22 -13.77 -11.98
C ALA A 124 -16.36 -15.16 -11.37
N ARG A 125 -17.13 -15.26 -10.27
CA ARG A 125 -17.47 -16.53 -9.60
C ARG A 125 -17.58 -17.67 -10.62
N PRO A 126 -17.06 -18.88 -10.33
CA PRO A 126 -17.41 -20.02 -11.16
C PRO A 126 -18.95 -20.14 -11.19
N PRO A 127 -19.56 -20.38 -12.37
CA PRO A 127 -20.98 -20.66 -12.43
C PRO A 127 -21.25 -21.92 -11.59
N ASN A 128 -22.38 -21.86 -10.86
CA ASN A 128 -22.91 -22.95 -10.03
C ASN A 128 -22.92 -24.30 -10.75
#